data_AF-A0A139WWA8-F1
#
_entry.id   AF-A0A139WWA8-F1
#
_cell.length_a   1.000
_cell.length_b   1.000
_cell.length_c   1.000
_cell.angle_alpha   90.00
_cell.angle_beta   90.00
_cell.angle_gamma   90.00
#
_symmetry.space_group_name_H-M   'P 1'
#
loop_
_entity.id
_entity.type
_entity.pdbx_description
1 polymer ?
#
loop_
_entity_poly.entity_id
_entity_poly.type
_entity_poly.pdbx_seq_one_letter_code
_entity_poly.pdbx_strand_id
1 'polypeptide(L)'
;MTQAKHPADPTPPTLEGKLALLRKLRDELGSGDTIRRLFFGDLEPIALQPGGAGTVVHLYNKANDVTIAYCVSYDVFLAARSGRVTEFDPAEIK
;
A
#
# COMPACT_ATOMS: atom_id res chain seq x y z
N MET A 1 -39.81 23.86 -7.53
CA MET A 1 -38.99 23.20 -6.51
C MET A 1 -37.82 22.53 -7.22
N THR A 2 -36.64 23.14 -7.19
CA THR A 2 -35.46 22.63 -7.90
C THR A 2 -34.70 21.74 -6.93
N GLN A 3 -34.77 20.42 -7.11
CA GLN A 3 -34.04 19.46 -6.30
C GLN A 3 -32.54 19.61 -6.58
N ALA A 4 -31.78 20.02 -5.57
CA ALA A 4 -30.33 20.02 -5.62
C ALA A 4 -29.83 18.58 -5.79
N LYS A 5 -28.93 18.37 -6.76
CA LYS A 5 -28.21 17.10 -6.95
C LYS A 5 -27.45 16.78 -5.67
N HIS A 6 -27.72 15.64 -5.06
CA HIS A 6 -26.88 15.08 -4.01
C HIS A 6 -25.46 14.93 -4.56
N PRO A 7 -24.40 15.39 -3.86
CA PRO A 7 -23.03 15.09 -4.28
C PRO A 7 -22.87 13.56 -4.30
N ALA A 8 -22.29 13.05 -5.38
CA ALA A 8 -22.04 11.62 -5.54
C ALA A 8 -21.27 11.10 -4.32
N ASP A 9 -21.75 9.99 -3.75
CA ASP A 9 -21.01 9.21 -2.76
C ASP A 9 -19.59 8.97 -3.28
N PRO A 10 -18.52 9.25 -2.50
CA PRO A 10 -17.17 9.05 -2.97
C PRO A 10 -16.98 7.57 -3.29
N THR A 11 -16.92 7.25 -4.58
CA THR A 11 -16.67 5.88 -5.03
C THR A 11 -15.37 5.39 -4.40
N PRO A 12 -15.32 4.20 -3.78
CA PRO A 12 -14.09 3.66 -3.24
C PRO A 12 -12.98 3.70 -4.31
N PRO A 13 -11.76 4.14 -3.97
CA PRO A 13 -10.69 4.24 -4.95
C PRO A 13 -10.40 2.88 -5.56
N THR A 14 -10.27 2.83 -6.89
CA THR A 14 -9.82 1.63 -7.61
C THR A 14 -8.43 1.20 -7.14
N LEU A 15 -8.06 -0.08 -7.30
CA LEU A 15 -6.71 -0.56 -6.97
C LEU A 15 -5.63 0.34 -7.58
N GLU A 16 -5.75 0.67 -8.87
CA GLU A 16 -4.80 1.56 -9.54
C GLU A 16 -4.74 2.94 -8.89
N GLY A 17 -5.87 3.50 -8.47
CA GLY A 17 -5.91 4.76 -7.73
C GLY A 17 -5.21 4.68 -6.37
N LYS A 18 -5.43 3.57 -5.63
CA LYS A 18 -4.73 3.30 -4.35
C LYS A 18 -3.22 3.22 -4.56
N LEU A 19 -2.77 2.46 -5.55
CA LEU A 19 -1.35 2.29 -5.87
C LEU A 19 -0.73 3.59 -6.39
N ALA A 20 -1.45 4.38 -7.18
CA ALA A 20 -0.98 5.68 -7.63
C ALA A 20 -0.78 6.66 -6.46
N LEU A 21 -1.64 6.63 -5.44
CA LEU A 21 -1.45 7.42 -4.22
C LEU A 21 -0.20 6.95 -3.44
N LEU A 22 -0.04 5.64 -3.24
CA LEU A 22 1.14 5.11 -2.55
C LEU A 22 2.44 5.42 -3.28
N ARG A 23 2.48 5.30 -4.61
CA ARG A 23 3.66 5.64 -5.43
C ARG A 23 4.09 7.10 -5.28
N LYS A 24 3.17 8.03 -5.03
CA LYS A 24 3.48 9.44 -4.76
C LYS A 24 4.09 9.67 -3.38
N LEU A 25 3.86 8.75 -2.45
CA LEU A 25 4.34 8.79 -1.07
C LEU A 25 5.48 7.79 -0.84
N ARG A 26 6.09 7.30 -1.92
CA ARG A 26 7.21 6.38 -1.84
C ARG A 26 8.33 7.05 -1.05
N ASP A 27 8.92 6.30 -0.13
CA ASP A 27 10.04 6.75 0.71
C ASP A 27 9.69 7.88 1.70
N GLU A 28 8.42 8.32 1.75
CA GLU A 28 7.95 9.34 2.69
C GLU A 28 7.64 8.72 4.05
N LEU A 29 8.18 9.34 5.10
CA LEU A 29 7.95 8.93 6.48
C LEU A 29 6.46 9.02 6.85
N GLY A 30 5.91 7.96 7.43
CA GLY A 30 4.49 7.90 7.81
C GLY A 30 3.55 7.46 6.68
N SER A 31 4.06 7.13 5.50
CA SER A 31 3.25 6.58 4.39
C SER A 31 2.63 5.22 4.72
N GLY A 32 3.08 4.54 5.77
CA GLY A 32 2.43 3.39 6.37
C GLY A 32 0.99 3.64 6.82
N ASP A 33 0.66 4.81 7.34
CA ASP A 33 -0.73 5.18 7.66
C ASP A 33 -1.62 5.14 6.40
N THR A 34 -1.10 5.60 5.26
CA THR A 34 -1.84 5.56 3.99
C THR A 34 -2.09 4.12 3.53
N ILE A 35 -1.11 3.22 3.68
CA ILE A 35 -1.32 1.78 3.41
C ILE A 35 -2.50 1.25 4.24
N ARG A 36 -2.51 1.51 5.55
CA ARG A 36 -3.54 1.03 6.47
C ARG A 36 -4.93 1.61 6.17
N ARG A 37 -5.02 2.85 5.70
CA ARG A 37 -6.30 3.47 5.28
C ARG A 37 -6.84 2.88 3.98
N LEU A 38 -5.97 2.65 2.98
CA LEU A 38 -6.38 2.17 1.66
C LEU A 38 -6.73 0.67 1.63
N PHE A 39 -6.14 -0.12 2.53
CA PHE A 39 -6.26 -1.58 2.60
C PHE A 39 -6.69 -2.08 3.98
N PHE A 40 -7.45 -1.26 4.72
CA PHE A 40 -7.87 -1.55 6.09
C PHE A 40 -8.51 -2.94 6.23
N GLY A 41 -7.98 -3.76 7.15
CA GLY A 41 -8.53 -5.08 7.48
C GLY A 41 -8.23 -6.20 6.47
N ASP A 42 -7.53 -5.92 5.36
CA ASP A 42 -7.32 -6.89 4.26
C ASP A 42 -5.83 -7.09 3.94
N LEU A 43 -4.93 -6.86 4.92
CA LEU A 43 -3.49 -7.07 4.76
C LEU A 43 -3.03 -8.26 5.60
N GLU A 44 -2.40 -9.23 4.94
CA GLU A 44 -1.77 -10.40 5.53
C GLU A 44 -0.24 -10.27 5.43
N PRO A 45 0.51 -10.29 6.54
CA PRO A 45 1.97 -10.38 6.48
C PRO A 45 2.39 -11.78 5.99
N ILE A 46 3.12 -11.84 4.88
CA ILE A 46 3.50 -13.12 4.23
C ILE A 46 5.00 -13.39 4.22
N ALA A 47 5.83 -12.36 4.38
CA ALA A 47 7.28 -12.50 4.42
C ALA A 47 7.93 -11.29 5.11
N LEU A 48 9.19 -11.49 5.50
CA LEU A 48 10.08 -10.47 6.03
C LEU A 48 11.37 -10.47 5.20
N GLN A 49 11.89 -9.29 4.93
CA GLN A 49 13.14 -9.11 4.20
C GLN A 49 13.93 -7.95 4.81
N PRO A 50 15.27 -8.03 4.93
CA PRO A 50 16.08 -6.85 5.19
C PRO A 50 16.00 -5.89 3.99
N GLY A 51 15.76 -4.61 4.23
CA GLY A 51 15.68 -3.60 3.17
C GLY A 51 16.05 -2.21 3.68
N GLY A 52 16.89 -1.51 2.92
CA GLY A 52 17.39 -0.19 3.30
C GLY A 52 17.99 -0.15 4.70
N ALA A 53 17.43 0.72 5.53
CA ALA A 53 17.84 0.93 6.93
C ALA A 53 17.06 0.09 7.96
N GLY A 54 16.24 -0.89 7.56
CA GLY A 54 15.41 -1.65 8.50
C GLY A 54 14.83 -2.97 8.00
N THR A 55 13.78 -3.43 8.68
CA THR A 55 13.02 -4.63 8.31
C THR A 55 11.86 -4.24 7.40
N VAL A 56 11.71 -4.95 6.29
CA VAL A 56 10.59 -4.80 5.35
C VAL A 56 9.65 -5.98 5.53
N VAL A 57 8.37 -5.69 5.72
CA VAL A 57 7.28 -6.67 5.79
C VAL A 57 6.56 -6.65 4.45
N HIS A 58 6.33 -7.83 3.88
CA HIS A 58 5.51 -7.98 2.68
C HIS A 58 4.07 -8.24 3.10
N LEU A 59 3.21 -7.27 2.80
CA LEU A 59 1.79 -7.27 3.16
C LEU A 59 0.97 -7.62 1.92
N TYR A 60 0.44 -8.84 1.89
CA TYR A 60 -0.41 -9.32 0.81
C TYR A 60 -1.86 -8.93 1.04
N ASN A 61 -2.48 -8.40 0.01
CA ASN A 61 -3.90 -8.08 -0.04
C ASN A 61 -4.61 -9.06 -0.97
N LYS A 62 -5.43 -9.95 -0.41
CA LYS A 62 -6.11 -11.00 -1.17
C LYS A 62 -7.22 -10.45 -2.06
N ALA A 63 -7.93 -9.40 -1.64
CA ALA A 63 -9.03 -8.85 -2.43
C ALA A 63 -8.57 -8.23 -3.76
N ASN A 64 -7.35 -7.70 -3.81
CA ASN A 64 -6.80 -7.01 -4.98
C ASN A 64 -5.63 -7.74 -5.63
N ASP A 65 -5.24 -8.91 -5.12
CA ASP A 65 -4.08 -9.69 -5.57
C ASP A 65 -2.82 -8.81 -5.72
N VAL A 66 -2.43 -8.15 -4.63
CA VAL A 66 -1.27 -7.25 -4.60
C VAL A 66 -0.48 -7.45 -3.31
N THR A 67 0.84 -7.39 -3.40
CA THR A 67 1.74 -7.37 -2.25
C THR A 67 2.40 -6.01 -2.14
N ILE A 68 2.42 -5.47 -0.93
CA ILE A 68 3.04 -4.19 -0.57
C ILE A 68 4.31 -4.45 0.25
N ALA A 69 5.43 -3.88 -0.16
CA ALA A 69 6.65 -3.84 0.64
C ALA A 69 6.62 -2.62 1.56
N TYR A 70 6.59 -2.86 2.87
CA TYR A 70 6.44 -1.86 3.91
C TYR A 70 7.60 -1.93 4.91
N CYS A 71 8.36 -0.84 5.06
CA CYS A 71 9.42 -0.75 6.07
C CYS A 71 8.82 -0.41 7.44
N VAL A 72 8.91 -1.34 8.39
CA VAL A 72 8.35 -1.16 9.74
C VAL A 72 9.11 -0.11 10.54
N SER A 73 10.43 -0.03 10.35
CA SER A 73 11.31 0.82 11.16
C SER A 73 11.05 2.31 10.97
N TYR A 74 10.58 2.72 9.78
CA TYR A 74 10.37 4.12 9.42
C TYR A 74 8.92 4.44 9.04
N ASP A 75 8.02 3.45 9.12
CA ASP A 75 6.63 3.53 8.66
C ASP A 75 6.51 3.99 7.19
N VAL A 76 7.23 3.32 6.29
CA VAL A 76 7.40 3.74 4.88
C VAL A 76 6.86 2.70 3.88
N PHE A 77 6.15 3.16 2.85
CA PHE A 77 5.87 2.43 1.63
C PHE A 77 7.08 2.44 0.68
N LEU A 78 7.53 1.27 0.25
CA LEU A 78 8.69 1.13 -0.64
C LEU A 78 8.28 0.73 -2.06
N ALA A 79 7.42 -0.29 -2.18
CA ALA A 79 7.02 -0.86 -3.45
C ALA A 79 5.69 -1.63 -3.36
N ALA A 80 5.10 -1.91 -4.52
CA ALA A 80 3.98 -2.84 -4.64
C ALA A 80 4.08 -3.66 -5.94
N ARG A 81 3.70 -4.93 -5.87
CA ARG A 81 3.67 -5.88 -7.00
C ARG A 81 2.36 -6.64 -7.01
N SER A 82 1.83 -6.93 -8.20
CA SER A 82 0.69 -7.84 -8.34
C SER A 82 1.08 -9.26 -7.90
N GLY A 83 0.12 -10.02 -7.41
CA GLY A 83 0.31 -11.36 -6.89
C GLY A 83 0.76 -11.41 -5.44
N ARG A 84 0.86 -12.65 -4.94
CA ARG A 84 1.45 -12.99 -3.64
C ARG A 84 2.97 -13.11 -3.77
N VAL A 85 3.70 -12.07 -3.36
CA VAL A 85 5.15 -11.93 -3.57
C VAL A 85 5.89 -12.04 -2.23
N THR A 86 6.74 -13.05 -2.07
CA THR A 86 7.47 -13.26 -0.81
C THR A 86 8.86 -12.61 -0.79
N GLU A 87 9.36 -12.15 -1.94
CA GLU A 87 10.68 -11.52 -2.07
C GLU A 87 10.60 -10.37 -3.08
N PHE A 88 11.20 -9.23 -2.74
CA PHE A 88 11.37 -8.08 -3.64
C PHE A 88 12.85 -7.93 -4.01
N ASP A 89 13.12 -7.36 -5.18
CA ASP A 89 14.48 -7.01 -5.53
C ASP A 89 15.05 -6.00 -4.50
N PRO A 90 16.26 -6.21 -3.96
CA PRO A 90 16.83 -5.31 -2.96
C PRO A 90 16.92 -3.85 -3.40
N ALA A 91 17.04 -3.56 -4.70
CA ALA A 91 17.05 -2.20 -5.21
C ALA A 91 15.68 -1.51 -5.18
N GLU A 92 14.59 -2.29 -5.13
CA GLU A 92 13.22 -1.76 -5.00
C GLU A 92 12.88 -1.34 -3.56
N ILE A 93 13.51 -2.00 -2.58
CA ILE A 93 13.23 -1.84 -1.14
C ILE A 93 14.39 -1.19 -0.37
N LYS A 94 15.17 -0.36 -1.06
CA LYS A 94 16.31 0.39 -0.52
C LYS A 94 15.86 1.61 0.28
#